data_AF-A0A823DEH9-F1
#
_entry.id   AF-A0A823DEH9-F1
#
_cell.length_a   1.000
_cell.length_b   1.000
_cell.length_c   1.000
_cell.angle_alpha   90.00
_cell.angle_beta   90.00
_cell.angle_gamma   90.00
#
_symmetry.space_group_name_H-M   'P 1'
#
loop_
_entity.id
_entity.type
_entity.pdbx_description
1 polymer ?
#
loop_
_entity_poly.entity_id
_entity_poly.type
_entity_poly.pdbx_seq_one_letter_code
_entity_poly.pdbx_strand_id
1 'polypeptide(L)'
;MKKFSMRVVLIVTIIFIACGSANFSIAQERDTTNKLPEVELGSLDTSDVIAEEVAQDKPAEVENLEEIPTTDDLMQNPDVREQSVADSDDTDLTVVSSGDFWTIYRNTVNNEYSLRMFGNVPSSKPSAWNSYLKSIKHIEIEEATLTGSFAYYFNNTIFTVLESVRIERSNLSGVTSFYYAFYSSNSKTIKEVIIRDNYYPETPSLTNMNRMFASCSKLSELDVSGLNTSSVTDMDYVFATCTSLKELDVSHFDTSSVTTMSGMFADCTSLEELDLSNFNTSSVTNMQGMFSSIAYNVDLSNFDTSSVTTMVGMFQKAEVKELDVSSFDTSSVTNMNSMFGYSTTLEKLDLSNFDTSAAKNLGYMFTNSVNLKSLYLDKFSGSASFTDMFSGIKSLEYLRIGPQFNYYNGLENTKWYDEKNWVQFSSLSQLRTYNQQQSEPTGYRKGEFLSLTMDAMGGEFEDAEEQKVQSKISGEYWDEIVPVKEDYYFDGWYLDQNFTNKFDFSLPAAVSTTIYAKWVENYTVVIPASISLNEASELKVEGINRGSKTLSVGLNYGKTTISESNKLTLANTADTTVQCLAPLSWDGSETNPNNAILTLAPGSEITEGDAVMAIEAPENIQAGKYTGNLVFSINYE
;
A
#
# COMPACT_ATOMS: atom_id res chain seq x y z
N MET A 1 46.66 -8.37 -19.63
CA MET A 1 46.57 -7.49 -18.44
C MET A 1 45.25 -6.73 -18.55
N LYS A 2 44.21 -7.16 -17.80
CA LYS A 2 43.70 -6.49 -16.58
C LYS A 2 43.13 -5.09 -16.92
N LYS A 3 41.83 -4.76 -16.77
CA LYS A 3 40.74 -5.27 -15.93
C LYS A 3 39.38 -4.98 -16.61
N PHE A 4 38.53 -5.98 -16.77
CA PHE A 4 37.08 -5.78 -16.87
C PHE A 4 36.52 -5.77 -15.45
N SER A 5 35.86 -4.70 -15.05
CA SER A 5 35.17 -4.58 -13.76
C SER A 5 33.70 -4.92 -13.97
N MET A 6 33.37 -6.21 -13.86
CA MET A 6 31.99 -6.69 -13.83
C MET A 6 31.48 -6.53 -12.38
N ARG A 7 30.60 -5.56 -12.13
CA ARG A 7 29.87 -5.48 -10.86
C ARG A 7 28.74 -6.50 -10.92
N VAL A 8 28.94 -7.61 -10.21
CA VAL A 8 27.90 -8.56 -9.84
C VAL A 8 27.06 -7.90 -8.75
N VAL A 9 25.83 -7.51 -9.07
CA VAL A 9 24.83 -7.13 -8.06
C VAL A 9 24.21 -8.43 -7.55
N LEU A 10 24.63 -8.83 -6.35
CA LEU A 10 24.08 -9.95 -5.61
C LEU A 10 22.75 -9.47 -5.00
N ILE A 11 21.62 -9.87 -5.58
CA ILE A 11 20.30 -9.70 -4.94
C ILE A 11 20.21 -10.75 -3.85
N VAL A 12 20.45 -10.32 -2.61
CA VAL A 12 20.24 -11.12 -1.41
C VAL A 12 18.83 -10.83 -0.92
N THR A 13 17.91 -11.73 -1.25
CA THR A 13 16.56 -11.77 -0.69
C THR A 13 16.67 -12.23 0.76
N ILE A 14 16.46 -11.32 1.73
CA ILE A 14 16.27 -11.68 3.14
C ILE A 14 14.80 -11.54 3.45
N ILE A 15 14.16 -12.69 3.59
CA ILE A 15 12.86 -12.87 4.22
C ILE A 15 13.10 -12.82 5.73
N PHE A 16 12.56 -11.83 6.42
CA PHE A 16 12.39 -11.88 7.88
C PHE A 16 10.90 -11.94 8.21
N ILE A 17 10.46 -13.14 8.59
CA ILE A 17 9.26 -13.38 9.39
C ILE A 17 9.74 -13.38 10.84
N ALA A 18 9.20 -12.49 11.68
CA ALA A 18 9.14 -12.69 13.13
C ALA A 18 8.06 -11.81 13.76
N CYS A 19 6.99 -12.45 14.22
CA CYS A 19 6.06 -11.94 15.22
C CYS A 19 6.79 -11.74 16.57
N GLY A 20 6.36 -10.77 17.38
CA GLY A 20 6.68 -10.75 18.81
C GLY A 20 6.69 -9.37 19.44
N SER A 21 5.57 -9.02 20.09
CA SER A 21 5.37 -7.88 20.98
C SER A 21 6.28 -7.90 22.22
N ALA A 22 6.83 -6.74 22.62
CA ALA A 22 7.07 -6.40 24.03
C ALA A 22 7.29 -4.88 24.22
N ASN A 23 6.50 -4.30 25.12
CA ASN A 23 6.69 -2.96 25.70
C ASN A 23 8.02 -2.88 26.48
N PHE A 24 8.75 -1.77 26.36
CA PHE A 24 9.60 -1.26 27.44
C PHE A 24 9.74 0.27 27.36
N SER A 25 9.18 0.96 28.36
CA SER A 25 9.48 2.35 28.70
C SER A 25 10.83 2.44 29.38
N ILE A 26 11.71 3.36 28.98
CA ILE A 26 12.73 3.93 29.88
C ILE A 26 12.91 5.42 29.59
N ALA A 27 12.85 6.20 30.67
CA ALA A 27 13.04 7.63 30.74
C ALA A 27 14.53 8.03 30.69
N GLN A 28 14.76 9.22 30.15
CA GLN A 28 15.64 10.30 30.65
C GLN A 28 16.97 9.92 31.32
N GLU A 29 18.08 10.32 30.70
CA GLU A 29 19.17 10.95 31.45
C GLU A 29 19.90 12.02 30.63
N ARG A 30 20.12 13.15 31.29
CA ARG A 30 20.88 14.32 30.84
C ARG A 30 22.37 13.98 30.81
N ASP A 31 23.10 14.57 29.88
CA ASP A 31 24.46 15.01 30.19
C ASP A 31 24.71 16.44 29.72
N THR A 32 25.38 17.17 30.60
CA THR A 32 25.64 18.59 30.64
C THR A 32 27.10 18.83 30.30
N THR A 33 27.44 19.71 29.35
CA THR A 33 28.44 20.80 29.48
C THR A 33 28.87 21.33 28.11
N ASN A 34 28.54 22.60 27.81
CA ASN A 34 29.58 23.60 27.53
C ASN A 34 29.00 25.03 27.55
N LYS A 35 29.70 25.89 28.29
CA LYS A 35 29.36 27.30 28.57
C LYS A 35 29.86 28.20 27.42
N LEU A 36 28.96 29.06 26.93
CA LEU A 36 28.96 30.55 26.86
C LEU A 36 30.30 31.34 26.74
N PRO A 37 30.31 32.57 26.15
CA PRO A 37 29.30 33.65 26.32
C PRO A 37 28.74 34.25 25.01
N GLU A 38 27.47 34.68 24.90
CA GLU A 38 26.71 35.76 25.56
C GLU A 38 27.22 37.19 25.28
N VAL A 39 26.48 37.90 24.41
CA VAL A 39 26.37 39.36 24.38
C VAL A 39 24.88 39.69 24.39
N GLU A 40 24.45 40.35 25.46
CA GLU A 40 23.11 40.90 25.70
C GLU A 40 22.76 41.99 24.68
N LEU A 41 21.50 42.03 24.23
CA LEU A 41 20.78 43.30 24.08
C LEU A 41 19.30 43.07 24.43
N GLY A 42 18.86 43.79 25.46
CA GLY A 42 17.58 43.65 26.12
C GLY A 42 16.40 44.24 25.35
N SER A 43 15.24 43.71 25.73
CA SER A 43 13.90 44.20 25.45
C SER A 43 13.71 45.66 25.84
N LEU A 44 12.95 46.41 25.05
CA LEU A 44 12.09 47.47 25.58
C LEU A 44 10.89 47.68 24.66
N ASP A 45 9.75 47.26 25.21
CA ASP A 45 8.40 47.68 24.86
C ASP A 45 8.15 49.05 25.52
N THR A 46 7.68 50.03 24.75
CA THR A 46 6.83 51.13 25.24
C THR A 46 6.04 51.75 24.09
N SER A 47 4.72 51.67 24.23
CA SER A 47 3.71 52.44 23.54
C SER A 47 3.66 53.93 23.96
N ASP A 48 3.15 54.74 23.03
CA ASP A 48 2.48 56.05 23.17
C ASP A 48 3.23 57.25 23.77
N VAL A 49 3.62 58.22 22.92
CA VAL A 49 3.44 59.67 23.16
C VAL A 49 3.31 60.45 21.83
N ILE A 50 2.09 60.98 21.60
CA ILE A 50 1.67 62.34 21.19
C ILE A 50 2.46 63.13 20.11
N ALA A 51 1.65 63.67 19.20
CA ALA A 51 1.90 64.59 18.09
C ALA A 51 2.68 65.88 18.39
N GLU A 52 3.43 66.34 17.38
CA GLU A 52 3.69 67.76 17.14
C GLU A 52 3.81 68.02 15.62
N GLU A 53 2.87 68.80 15.08
CA GLU A 53 2.96 69.41 13.74
C GLU A 53 3.99 70.54 13.76
N VAL A 54 4.93 70.55 12.80
CA VAL A 54 5.53 71.79 12.28
C VAL A 54 5.69 71.65 10.77
N ALA A 55 5.18 72.66 10.05
CA ALA A 55 5.08 72.73 8.61
C ALA A 55 6.34 73.28 7.90
N GLN A 56 6.35 73.02 6.58
CA GLN A 56 7.10 73.65 5.48
C GLN A 56 8.60 73.32 5.33
N ASP A 57 8.93 72.61 4.23
CA ASP A 57 9.38 73.32 3.03
C ASP A 57 9.20 72.49 1.74
N LYS A 58 9.03 73.19 0.62
CA LYS A 58 8.83 72.67 -0.74
C LYS A 58 10.13 72.83 -1.53
N PRO A 59 10.57 71.83 -2.31
CA PRO A 59 10.73 72.05 -3.77
C PRO A 59 10.25 70.79 -4.55
N ALA A 60 9.47 70.87 -5.63
CA ALA A 60 9.77 71.40 -6.96
C ALA A 60 10.97 70.71 -7.65
N GLU A 61 10.76 69.51 -8.20
CA GLU A 61 10.96 69.18 -9.64
C GLU A 61 10.54 67.72 -9.85
N VAL A 62 9.42 67.53 -10.55
CA VAL A 62 9.00 66.24 -11.10
C VAL A 62 9.76 66.09 -12.41
N GLU A 63 10.85 65.34 -12.40
CA GLU A 63 11.43 64.85 -13.66
C GLU A 63 10.45 63.86 -14.29
N ASN A 64 10.24 64.06 -15.59
CA ASN A 64 9.36 63.31 -16.45
C ASN A 64 9.57 61.79 -16.30
N LEU A 65 8.52 61.08 -15.88
CA LEU A 65 8.35 59.71 -16.33
C LEU A 65 8.06 59.80 -17.83
N GLU A 66 9.03 59.43 -18.66
CA GLU A 66 8.78 59.17 -20.08
C GLU A 66 7.66 58.12 -20.16
N GLU A 67 6.54 58.49 -20.77
CA GLU A 67 5.54 57.52 -21.21
C GLU A 67 6.23 56.49 -22.10
N ILE A 68 6.07 55.21 -21.77
CA ILE A 68 6.52 54.10 -22.62
C ILE A 68 5.76 54.26 -23.95
N PRO A 69 6.45 54.47 -25.09
CA PRO A 69 5.78 54.60 -26.38
C PRO A 69 4.95 53.34 -26.67
N THR A 70 3.78 53.51 -27.28
CA THR A 70 2.93 52.36 -27.63
C THR A 70 3.56 51.57 -28.77
N THR A 71 3.28 50.27 -28.88
CA THR A 71 3.85 49.39 -29.94
C THR A 71 3.66 49.92 -31.37
N ASP A 72 2.66 50.78 -31.62
CA ASP A 72 2.40 51.40 -32.92
C ASP A 72 3.28 52.64 -33.18
N ASP A 73 3.87 53.25 -32.14
CA ASP A 73 4.83 54.37 -32.28
C ASP A 73 6.21 53.91 -32.76
N LEU A 74 6.47 52.59 -32.70
CA LEU A 74 7.66 51.91 -33.19
C LEU A 74 7.30 51.01 -34.39
N MET A 75 7.12 51.65 -35.56
CA MET A 75 7.46 51.17 -36.92
C MET A 75 6.35 50.96 -37.98
N GLN A 76 6.70 51.42 -39.20
CA GLN A 76 6.89 50.56 -40.39
C GLN A 76 8.17 51.01 -41.14
N ASN A 77 8.95 50.09 -41.72
CA ASN A 77 9.86 50.43 -42.83
C ASN A 77 9.14 50.12 -44.16
N PRO A 78 8.67 51.12 -44.91
CA PRO A 78 7.78 50.92 -46.06
C PRO A 78 8.45 50.33 -47.33
N ASP A 79 9.76 50.08 -47.33
CA ASP A 79 10.50 49.70 -48.54
C ASP A 79 10.85 48.20 -48.70
N VAL A 80 10.36 47.30 -47.84
CA VAL A 80 10.64 45.85 -48.01
C VAL A 80 9.62 45.19 -48.94
N ARG A 81 9.83 45.31 -50.25
CA ARG A 81 9.30 44.35 -51.23
C ARG A 81 10.23 43.14 -51.26
N GLU A 82 9.72 41.92 -51.10
CA GLU A 82 10.40 40.61 -51.24
C GLU A 82 11.84 40.72 -51.77
N GLN A 83 12.77 41.11 -50.89
CA GLN A 83 14.17 41.32 -51.25
C GLN A 83 14.93 40.16 -50.64
N SER A 84 15.53 39.34 -51.50
CA SER A 84 16.51 38.34 -51.09
C SER A 84 17.78 39.06 -50.63
N VAL A 85 17.95 39.26 -49.33
CA VAL A 85 19.20 39.76 -48.74
C VAL A 85 19.39 38.93 -47.48
N ALA A 86 20.21 37.88 -47.56
CA ALA A 86 21.64 37.89 -47.26
C ALA A 86 21.88 38.16 -45.77
N ASP A 87 21.74 37.09 -45.00
CA ASP A 87 22.22 36.86 -43.62
C ASP A 87 21.66 35.53 -43.08
N SER A 88 20.71 34.92 -43.81
CA SER A 88 20.38 33.49 -43.70
C SER A 88 21.35 32.66 -44.56
N ASP A 89 22.18 31.83 -43.93
CA ASP A 89 22.97 30.78 -44.62
C ASP A 89 22.07 29.70 -45.26
N ASP A 90 20.76 29.71 -44.95
CA ASP A 90 19.75 28.87 -45.58
C ASP A 90 19.19 29.54 -46.84
N THR A 91 19.54 28.99 -48.00
CA THR A 91 19.10 29.46 -49.33
C THR A 91 17.61 29.32 -49.57
N ASP A 92 16.91 28.55 -48.74
CA ASP A 92 15.49 28.26 -48.90
C ASP A 92 14.60 29.32 -48.20
N LEU A 93 15.17 30.17 -47.33
CA LEU A 93 14.44 31.20 -46.58
C LEU A 93 14.46 32.57 -47.29
N THR A 94 13.30 33.22 -47.34
CA THR A 94 13.14 34.58 -47.87
C THR A 94 12.49 35.48 -46.82
N VAL A 95 13.02 36.69 -46.63
CA VAL A 95 12.41 37.69 -45.73
C VAL A 95 11.17 38.27 -46.40
N VAL A 96 10.03 38.19 -45.70
CA VAL A 96 8.74 38.74 -46.20
C VAL A 96 8.28 39.97 -45.42
N SER A 97 8.77 40.15 -44.20
CA SER A 97 8.44 41.29 -43.35
C SER A 97 9.43 41.38 -42.19
N SER A 98 9.80 42.58 -41.74
CA SER A 98 10.76 42.78 -40.64
C SER A 98 10.49 44.06 -39.85
N GLY A 99 10.99 44.11 -38.62
CA GLY A 99 10.98 45.28 -37.76
C GLY A 99 12.13 45.29 -36.75
N ASP A 100 12.06 46.19 -35.76
CA ASP A 100 13.17 46.54 -34.86
C ASP A 100 13.60 45.37 -33.96
N PHE A 101 12.69 44.42 -33.71
CA PHE A 101 12.90 43.27 -32.82
C PHE A 101 12.40 41.96 -33.44
N TRP A 102 12.13 41.93 -34.75
CA TRP A 102 11.57 40.74 -35.38
C TRP A 102 11.83 40.65 -36.89
N THR A 103 11.81 39.44 -37.43
CA THR A 103 11.82 39.16 -38.87
C THR A 103 10.96 37.95 -39.16
N ILE A 104 10.09 38.04 -40.18
CA ILE A 104 9.28 36.93 -40.69
C ILE A 104 9.94 36.42 -41.97
N TYR A 105 10.24 35.12 -41.94
CA TYR A 105 10.77 34.38 -43.07
C TYR A 105 9.68 33.51 -43.68
N ARG A 106 9.77 33.30 -44.99
CA ARG A 106 9.03 32.29 -45.74
C ARG A 106 10.02 31.29 -46.34
N ASN A 107 9.86 30.03 -45.99
CA ASN A 107 10.56 28.93 -46.64
C ASN A 107 9.93 28.68 -48.02
N THR A 108 10.74 28.78 -49.06
CA THR A 108 10.29 28.72 -50.46
C THR A 108 10.06 27.29 -50.96
N VAL A 109 10.61 26.28 -50.27
CA VAL A 109 10.47 24.87 -50.62
C VAL A 109 9.14 24.30 -50.12
N ASN A 110 8.79 24.57 -48.86
CA ASN A 110 7.59 24.02 -48.22
C ASN A 110 6.47 25.06 -48.00
N ASN A 111 6.72 26.33 -48.32
CA ASN A 111 5.79 27.46 -48.16
C ASN A 111 5.37 27.72 -46.70
N GLU A 112 6.26 27.45 -45.74
CA GLU A 112 6.04 27.68 -44.30
C GLU A 112 6.60 29.04 -43.86
N TYR A 113 5.98 29.65 -42.85
CA TYR A 113 6.45 30.91 -42.28
C TYR A 113 7.07 30.69 -40.91
N SER A 114 8.19 31.37 -40.66
CA SER A 114 8.86 31.38 -39.36
C SER A 114 9.02 32.83 -38.88
N LEU A 115 8.87 33.06 -37.58
CA LEU A 115 9.03 34.37 -36.97
C LEU A 115 10.22 34.33 -36.01
N ARG A 116 11.27 35.08 -36.34
CA ARG A 116 12.42 35.30 -35.46
C ARG A 116 12.23 36.59 -34.68
N MET A 117 12.50 36.58 -33.38
CA MET A 117 12.47 37.75 -32.50
C MET A 117 13.83 37.90 -31.80
N PHE A 118 14.27 39.14 -31.61
CA PHE A 118 15.58 39.50 -31.04
C PHE A 118 15.51 40.89 -30.41
N GLY A 119 16.53 41.30 -29.66
CA GLY A 119 16.53 42.62 -29.03
C GLY A 119 15.37 42.79 -28.02
N ASN A 120 14.73 43.96 -27.96
CA ASN A 120 13.67 44.22 -26.99
C ASN A 120 12.30 43.72 -27.50
N VAL A 121 11.90 42.53 -27.08
CA VAL A 121 10.64 41.91 -27.51
C VAL A 121 9.50 42.37 -26.58
N PRO A 122 8.51 43.14 -27.07
CA PRO A 122 7.40 43.57 -26.26
C PRO A 122 6.42 42.43 -25.99
N SER A 123 5.75 42.53 -24.86
CA SER A 123 4.70 41.58 -24.47
C SER A 123 3.37 41.78 -25.23
N SER A 124 3.28 42.81 -26.07
CA SER A 124 2.21 43.01 -27.07
C SER A 124 2.67 42.53 -28.45
N LYS A 125 1.71 42.10 -29.29
CA LYS A 125 1.99 41.71 -30.67
C LYS A 125 1.86 42.93 -31.60
N PRO A 126 2.86 43.21 -32.45
CA PRO A 126 2.76 44.22 -33.50
C PRO A 126 1.59 43.98 -34.47
N SER A 127 0.90 45.06 -34.83
CA SER A 127 -0.17 45.03 -35.83
C SER A 127 0.31 44.56 -37.21
N ALA A 128 1.60 44.78 -37.51
CA ALA A 128 2.27 44.29 -38.72
C ALA A 128 2.25 42.75 -38.87
N TRP A 129 2.11 42.00 -37.78
CA TRP A 129 2.09 40.53 -37.82
C TRP A 129 0.74 39.97 -38.28
N ASN A 130 -0.35 40.75 -38.21
CA ASN A 130 -1.72 40.26 -38.34
C ASN A 130 -2.00 39.42 -39.61
N SER A 131 -1.33 39.72 -40.72
CA SER A 131 -1.47 38.95 -41.97
C SER A 131 -0.74 37.60 -41.96
N TYR A 132 0.22 37.41 -41.05
CA TYR A 132 1.11 36.25 -40.99
C TYR A 132 0.83 35.31 -39.80
N LEU A 133 0.22 35.79 -38.70
CA LEU A 133 0.03 35.03 -37.45
C LEU A 133 -0.54 33.61 -37.66
N LYS A 134 -1.52 33.46 -38.56
CA LYS A 134 -2.16 32.17 -38.86
C LYS A 134 -1.32 31.22 -39.71
N SER A 135 -0.22 31.69 -40.28
CA SER A 135 0.68 30.94 -41.16
C SER A 135 2.04 30.68 -40.52
N ILE A 136 2.36 31.36 -39.42
CA ILE A 136 3.60 31.15 -38.67
C ILE A 136 3.55 29.78 -37.99
N LYS A 137 4.51 28.95 -38.36
CA LYS A 137 4.66 27.56 -37.91
C LYS A 137 5.77 27.41 -36.87
N HIS A 138 6.80 28.25 -36.93
CA HIS A 138 7.95 28.23 -36.03
C HIS A 138 8.23 29.63 -35.50
N ILE A 139 8.47 29.74 -34.19
CA ILE A 139 8.91 30.99 -33.55
C ILE A 139 10.25 30.75 -32.87
N GLU A 140 11.21 31.63 -33.14
CA GLU A 140 12.54 31.60 -32.53
C GLU A 140 12.80 32.95 -31.86
N ILE A 141 13.15 32.93 -30.58
CA ILE A 141 13.47 34.10 -29.78
C ILE A 141 14.88 33.90 -29.24
N GLU A 142 15.80 34.74 -29.68
CA GLU A 142 17.23 34.56 -29.43
C GLU A 142 17.89 35.92 -29.20
N GLU A 143 18.82 36.00 -28.25
CA GLU A 143 19.51 37.26 -27.92
C GLU A 143 18.53 38.41 -27.65
N ALA A 144 17.41 38.08 -26.99
CA ALA A 144 16.31 38.99 -26.74
C ALA A 144 16.22 39.38 -25.25
N THR A 145 15.59 40.52 -24.97
CA THR A 145 15.11 40.91 -23.65
C THR A 145 13.59 40.92 -23.68
N LEU A 146 12.97 40.10 -22.82
CA LEU A 146 11.53 39.98 -22.69
C LEU A 146 11.09 40.61 -21.38
N THR A 147 10.19 41.57 -21.45
CA THR A 147 9.67 42.29 -20.29
C THR A 147 8.16 42.36 -20.33
N GLY A 148 7.51 42.13 -19.19
CA GLY A 148 6.07 42.18 -19.03
C GLY A 148 5.39 40.81 -19.13
N SER A 149 4.08 40.83 -19.41
CA SER A 149 3.22 39.64 -19.37
C SER A 149 3.04 39.04 -20.76
N PHE A 150 3.56 37.83 -20.97
CA PHE A 150 3.39 37.05 -22.21
C PHE A 150 2.14 36.17 -22.14
N ALA A 151 1.11 36.66 -21.47
CA ALA A 151 -0.15 35.95 -21.37
C ALA A 151 -0.76 35.72 -22.76
N TYR A 152 -1.19 34.49 -23.04
CA TYR A 152 -1.76 34.09 -24.33
C TYR A 152 -0.83 34.33 -25.54
N TYR A 153 0.47 34.58 -25.31
CA TYR A 153 1.31 35.15 -26.36
C TYR A 153 1.50 34.20 -27.54
N PHE A 154 1.67 32.91 -27.31
CA PHE A 154 1.88 31.88 -28.33
C PHE A 154 0.67 30.96 -28.51
N ASN A 155 -0.52 31.38 -28.06
CA ASN A 155 -1.69 30.50 -28.05
C ASN A 155 -2.17 30.14 -29.47
N ASN A 156 -2.94 29.05 -29.55
CA ASN A 156 -3.44 28.52 -30.82
C ASN A 156 -4.59 29.32 -31.46
N THR A 157 -5.19 30.28 -30.73
CA THR A 157 -6.26 31.13 -31.29
C THR A 157 -5.70 32.21 -32.20
N ILE A 158 -4.47 32.64 -31.93
CA ILE A 158 -3.72 33.62 -32.73
C ILE A 158 -2.84 32.88 -33.74
N PHE A 159 -2.01 31.97 -33.26
CA PHE A 159 -1.11 31.18 -34.11
C PHE A 159 -1.69 29.81 -34.43
N THR A 160 -2.60 29.77 -35.42
CA THR A 160 -3.43 28.58 -35.70
C THR A 160 -2.67 27.36 -36.21
N VAL A 161 -1.43 27.52 -36.68
CA VAL A 161 -0.59 26.44 -37.24
C VAL A 161 0.76 26.29 -36.53
N LEU A 162 0.96 26.97 -35.38
CA LEU A 162 2.23 26.96 -34.65
C LEU A 162 2.60 25.55 -34.19
N GLU A 163 3.77 25.08 -34.59
CA GLU A 163 4.31 23.77 -34.24
C GLU A 163 5.48 23.83 -33.26
N SER A 164 6.32 24.86 -33.32
CA SER A 164 7.41 25.03 -32.36
C SER A 164 7.65 26.46 -31.92
N VAL A 165 8.10 26.60 -30.67
CA VAL A 165 8.63 27.85 -30.11
C VAL A 165 9.94 27.59 -29.39
N ARG A 166 10.98 28.34 -29.72
CA ARG A 166 12.29 28.29 -29.04
C ARG A 166 12.61 29.66 -28.44
N ILE A 167 12.99 29.70 -27.16
CA ILE A 167 13.44 30.89 -26.43
C ILE A 167 14.78 30.56 -25.80
N GLU A 168 15.85 31.08 -26.39
CA GLU A 168 17.22 30.73 -26.01
C GLU A 168 18.07 31.99 -25.86
N ARG A 169 19.11 31.94 -25.02
CA ARG A 169 20.08 33.03 -24.87
C ARG A 169 19.44 34.41 -24.67
N SER A 170 18.32 34.44 -23.95
CA SER A 170 17.51 35.65 -23.75
C SER A 170 17.47 36.06 -22.28
N ASN A 171 17.35 37.37 -22.04
CA ASN A 171 17.10 37.94 -20.73
C ASN A 171 15.61 37.83 -20.39
N LEU A 172 15.29 37.01 -19.39
CA LEU A 172 13.91 36.79 -18.94
C LEU A 172 13.62 37.41 -17.56
N SER A 173 14.52 38.21 -16.99
CA SER A 173 14.32 38.84 -15.67
C SER A 173 13.04 39.68 -15.59
N GLY A 174 12.68 40.34 -16.68
CA GLY A 174 11.52 41.22 -16.77
C GLY A 174 10.19 40.51 -17.07
N VAL A 175 10.19 39.21 -17.37
CA VAL A 175 8.95 38.48 -17.66
C VAL A 175 8.15 38.31 -16.38
N THR A 176 6.90 38.78 -16.37
CA THR A 176 6.05 38.73 -15.18
C THR A 176 5.05 37.58 -15.19
N SER A 177 4.66 37.11 -16.38
CA SER A 177 3.65 36.06 -16.52
C SER A 177 3.75 35.29 -17.84
N PHE A 178 3.54 33.98 -17.76
CA PHE A 178 3.28 33.08 -18.88
C PHE A 178 1.86 32.49 -18.83
N TYR A 179 0.91 33.23 -18.27
CA TYR A 179 -0.49 32.81 -18.15
C TYR A 179 -1.07 32.40 -19.50
N TYR A 180 -1.46 31.13 -19.68
CA TYR A 180 -1.93 30.59 -20.96
C TYR A 180 -0.99 30.82 -22.16
N ALA A 181 0.31 31.04 -21.94
CA ALA A 181 1.22 31.48 -23.00
C ALA A 181 1.19 30.56 -24.24
N PHE A 182 1.18 29.25 -24.04
CA PHE A 182 1.13 28.23 -25.10
C PHE A 182 -0.20 27.47 -25.14
N TYR A 183 -1.20 27.92 -24.40
CA TYR A 183 -2.47 27.20 -24.27
C TYR A 183 -3.08 26.84 -25.62
N SER A 184 -3.54 25.60 -25.73
CA SER A 184 -4.10 25.08 -26.97
C SER A 184 -5.45 24.39 -26.79
N SER A 185 -6.53 25.15 -26.59
CA SER A 185 -7.88 24.56 -26.65
C SER A 185 -8.15 24.02 -28.05
N ASN A 186 -8.26 22.70 -28.19
CA ASN A 186 -8.71 22.00 -29.40
C ASN A 186 -7.76 22.01 -30.61
N SER A 187 -6.56 22.61 -30.54
CA SER A 187 -5.57 22.53 -31.62
C SER A 187 -4.39 21.64 -31.23
N LYS A 188 -3.95 20.88 -32.22
CA LYS A 188 -2.97 19.79 -32.12
C LYS A 188 -1.67 20.17 -32.80
N THR A 189 -1.26 21.44 -32.73
CA THR A 189 -0.19 21.95 -33.59
C THR A 189 1.13 22.02 -32.86
N ILE A 190 1.18 22.60 -31.64
CA ILE A 190 2.42 22.72 -30.87
C ILE A 190 2.92 21.32 -30.49
N LYS A 191 4.11 20.99 -30.97
CA LYS A 191 4.83 19.72 -30.75
C LYS A 191 6.08 19.91 -29.90
N GLU A 192 6.67 21.11 -29.99
CA GLU A 192 7.95 21.42 -29.40
C GLU A 192 7.90 22.81 -28.73
N VAL A 193 8.33 22.89 -27.48
CA VAL A 193 8.66 24.17 -26.84
C VAL A 193 9.97 24.04 -26.10
N ILE A 194 10.93 24.92 -26.40
CA ILE A 194 12.25 24.91 -25.78
C ILE A 194 12.55 26.29 -25.20
N ILE A 195 12.75 26.34 -23.89
CA ILE A 195 13.10 27.52 -23.12
C ILE A 195 14.32 27.14 -22.30
N ARG A 196 15.52 27.40 -22.84
CA ARG A 196 16.81 26.97 -22.25
C ARG A 196 17.89 28.02 -22.46
N ASP A 197 19.02 27.88 -21.77
CA ASP A 197 20.18 28.78 -21.91
C ASP A 197 19.85 30.29 -21.73
N ASN A 198 18.82 30.61 -20.95
CA ASN A 198 18.41 31.99 -20.68
C ASN A 198 19.12 32.54 -19.43
N TYR A 199 19.23 33.86 -19.33
CA TYR A 199 19.96 34.52 -18.25
C TYR A 199 19.10 35.57 -17.53
N TYR A 200 19.46 35.85 -16.28
CA TYR A 200 18.71 36.70 -15.37
C TYR A 200 19.64 37.71 -14.68
N PRO A 201 19.99 38.84 -15.34
CA PRO A 201 20.89 39.83 -14.77
C PRO A 201 20.26 40.60 -13.58
N GLU A 202 18.93 40.66 -13.54
CA GLU A 202 18.14 41.22 -12.45
C GLU A 202 17.30 40.15 -11.76
N THR A 203 16.75 40.44 -10.58
CA THR A 203 15.85 39.53 -9.86
C THR A 203 14.69 39.08 -10.77
N PRO A 204 14.44 37.76 -10.91
CA PRO A 204 13.34 37.24 -11.73
C PRO A 204 11.97 37.76 -11.27
N SER A 205 11.18 38.26 -12.21
CA SER A 205 9.84 38.82 -11.94
C SER A 205 8.69 37.86 -12.26
N LEU A 206 8.98 36.63 -12.69
CA LEU A 206 7.97 35.67 -13.12
C LEU A 206 7.19 35.15 -11.92
N THR A 207 5.92 35.51 -11.82
CA THR A 207 5.06 35.14 -10.67
C THR A 207 3.94 34.17 -11.05
N ASN A 208 3.55 34.11 -12.32
CA ASN A 208 2.37 33.37 -12.77
C ASN A 208 2.67 32.54 -14.03
N MET A 209 2.57 31.21 -13.89
CA MET A 209 2.69 30.23 -14.98
C MET A 209 1.37 29.48 -15.25
N ASN A 210 0.26 29.96 -14.71
CA ASN A 210 -1.02 29.26 -14.77
C ASN A 210 -1.41 28.94 -16.22
N ARG A 211 -1.65 27.64 -16.47
CA ARG A 211 -2.02 27.07 -17.77
C ARG A 211 -1.03 27.33 -18.90
N MET A 212 0.25 27.58 -18.60
CA MET A 212 1.28 27.88 -19.60
C MET A 212 1.27 26.90 -20.78
N PHE A 213 1.17 25.59 -20.52
CA PHE A 213 1.10 24.54 -21.56
C PHE A 213 -0.21 23.75 -21.56
N ALA A 214 -1.25 24.23 -20.85
CA ALA A 214 -2.49 23.47 -20.75
C ALA A 214 -3.12 23.17 -22.13
N SER A 215 -3.65 21.97 -22.29
CA SER A 215 -4.23 21.45 -23.53
C SER A 215 -3.27 21.29 -24.72
N CYS A 216 -1.94 21.37 -24.51
CA CYS A 216 -0.95 21.08 -25.56
C CYS A 216 -0.84 19.56 -25.84
N SER A 217 -1.92 18.95 -26.32
CA SER A 217 -2.05 17.49 -26.48
C SER A 217 -1.06 16.83 -27.45
N LYS A 218 -0.33 17.59 -28.28
CA LYS A 218 0.72 17.10 -29.19
C LYS A 218 2.15 17.45 -28.73
N LEU A 219 2.31 18.18 -27.63
CA LEU A 219 3.61 18.52 -27.09
C LEU A 219 4.32 17.23 -26.70
N SER A 220 5.42 16.94 -27.40
CA SER A 220 6.23 15.74 -27.21
C SER A 220 7.68 16.07 -26.90
N GLU A 221 8.13 17.27 -27.23
CA GLU A 221 9.46 17.79 -26.92
C GLU A 221 9.30 19.06 -26.10
N LEU A 222 9.75 19.02 -24.85
CA LEU A 222 9.65 20.13 -23.93
C LEU A 222 10.95 20.26 -23.14
N ASP A 223 11.57 21.43 -23.24
CA ASP A 223 12.68 21.83 -22.38
C ASP A 223 12.31 23.17 -21.75
N VAL A 224 12.29 23.23 -20.42
CA VAL A 224 12.01 24.44 -19.65
C VAL A 224 13.15 24.82 -18.72
N SER A 225 14.31 24.20 -18.88
CA SER A 225 15.50 24.36 -18.01
C SER A 225 16.03 25.78 -17.90
N GLY A 226 15.68 26.65 -18.85
CA GLY A 226 16.02 28.07 -18.85
C GLY A 226 15.04 28.96 -18.09
N LEU A 227 13.99 28.42 -17.47
CA LEU A 227 13.10 29.18 -16.60
C LEU A 227 13.65 29.28 -15.18
N ASN A 228 13.62 30.48 -14.62
CA ASN A 228 13.78 30.69 -13.19
C ASN A 228 12.41 30.84 -12.53
N THR A 229 12.05 29.86 -11.69
CA THR A 229 10.72 29.78 -11.03
C THR A 229 10.71 30.25 -9.57
N SER A 230 11.83 30.79 -9.03
CA SER A 230 11.94 31.11 -7.60
C SER A 230 10.91 32.11 -7.08
N SER A 231 10.40 32.96 -7.97
CA SER A 231 9.38 33.98 -7.67
C SER A 231 7.95 33.53 -8.02
N VAL A 232 7.75 32.33 -8.57
CA VAL A 232 6.45 31.85 -9.04
C VAL A 232 5.57 31.48 -7.85
N THR A 233 4.35 32.01 -7.83
CA THR A 233 3.36 31.75 -6.77
C THR A 233 2.16 30.94 -7.27
N ASP A 234 1.90 30.94 -8.59
CA ASP A 234 0.79 30.23 -9.25
C ASP A 234 1.30 29.29 -10.35
N MET A 235 1.16 27.99 -10.11
CA MET A 235 1.45 26.89 -11.04
C MET A 235 0.21 26.03 -11.37
N ASP A 236 -0.98 26.62 -11.30
CA ASP A 236 -2.22 25.93 -11.64
C ASP A 236 -2.21 25.47 -13.12
N TYR A 237 -2.47 24.18 -13.34
CA TYR A 237 -2.66 23.53 -14.64
C TYR A 237 -1.51 23.72 -15.63
N VAL A 238 -0.27 23.97 -15.20
CA VAL A 238 0.86 24.26 -16.09
C VAL A 238 0.97 23.24 -17.23
N PHE A 239 0.89 21.93 -16.93
CA PHE A 239 1.03 20.85 -17.91
C PHE A 239 -0.29 20.10 -18.19
N ALA A 240 -1.43 20.59 -17.70
CA ALA A 240 -2.69 19.89 -17.79
C ALA A 240 -3.03 19.46 -19.24
N THR A 241 -3.36 18.18 -19.45
CA THR A 241 -3.72 17.59 -20.74
C THR A 241 -2.60 17.63 -21.79
N CYS A 242 -1.33 17.60 -21.36
CA CYS A 242 -0.18 17.32 -22.25
C CYS A 242 -0.08 15.81 -22.57
N THR A 243 -1.10 15.26 -23.23
CA THR A 243 -1.28 13.81 -23.42
C THR A 243 -0.25 13.13 -24.34
N SER A 244 0.66 13.86 -25.00
CA SER A 244 1.73 13.28 -25.82
C SER A 244 3.11 13.35 -25.17
N LEU A 245 3.21 14.01 -24.00
CA LEU A 245 4.46 14.17 -23.28
C LEU A 245 4.79 12.86 -22.55
N LYS A 246 5.99 12.33 -22.79
CA LYS A 246 6.45 11.05 -22.20
C LYS A 246 7.44 11.23 -21.06
N GLU A 247 8.28 12.26 -21.20
CA GLU A 247 9.31 12.65 -20.25
C GLU A 247 9.11 14.14 -19.94
N LEU A 248 9.33 14.50 -18.68
CA LEU A 248 9.22 15.87 -18.20
C LEU A 248 10.27 16.11 -17.12
N ASP A 249 11.26 16.94 -17.42
CA ASP A 249 12.26 17.37 -16.45
C ASP A 249 11.81 18.66 -15.75
N VAL A 250 11.51 18.57 -14.46
CA VAL A 250 11.18 19.70 -13.56
C VAL A 250 12.17 19.85 -12.41
N SER A 251 13.35 19.21 -12.51
CA SER A 251 14.37 19.19 -11.44
C SER A 251 14.94 20.57 -11.10
N HIS A 252 14.85 21.52 -12.04
CA HIS A 252 15.31 22.90 -11.89
C HIS A 252 14.24 23.85 -11.34
N PHE A 253 13.01 23.38 -11.12
CA PHE A 253 11.96 24.21 -10.54
C PHE A 253 12.24 24.45 -9.05
N ASP A 254 12.31 25.72 -8.66
CA ASP A 254 12.12 26.16 -7.28
C ASP A 254 10.64 26.42 -7.05
N THR A 255 10.01 25.62 -6.19
CA THR A 255 8.58 25.74 -5.86
C THR A 255 8.33 26.32 -4.47
N SER A 256 9.37 26.81 -3.77
CA SER A 256 9.26 27.27 -2.38
C SER A 256 8.27 28.43 -2.16
N SER A 257 8.08 29.25 -3.19
CA SER A 257 7.13 30.37 -3.23
C SER A 257 5.73 29.99 -3.74
N VAL A 258 5.53 28.77 -4.23
CA VAL A 258 4.28 28.36 -4.89
C VAL A 258 3.18 28.14 -3.85
N THR A 259 2.02 28.73 -4.11
CA THR A 259 0.85 28.67 -3.20
C THR A 259 -0.30 27.83 -3.75
N THR A 260 -0.33 27.58 -5.07
CA THR A 260 -1.37 26.80 -5.75
C THR A 260 -0.79 25.96 -6.89
N MET A 261 -1.18 24.67 -6.95
CA MET A 261 -0.72 23.67 -7.93
C MET A 261 -1.90 22.86 -8.51
N SER A 262 -3.08 23.46 -8.56
CA SER A 262 -4.31 22.80 -9.00
C SER A 262 -4.15 22.23 -10.41
N GLY A 263 -4.38 20.94 -10.59
CA GLY A 263 -4.37 20.29 -11.89
C GLY A 263 -3.05 20.37 -12.65
N MET A 264 -1.93 20.65 -11.98
CA MET A 264 -0.63 20.89 -12.62
C MET A 264 -0.26 19.77 -13.61
N PHE A 265 -0.53 18.51 -13.27
CA PHE A 265 -0.25 17.32 -14.08
C PHE A 265 -1.53 16.55 -14.49
N ALA A 266 -2.71 17.17 -14.39
CA ALA A 266 -3.97 16.53 -14.72
C ALA A 266 -3.99 16.04 -16.18
N ASP A 267 -4.46 14.82 -16.41
CA ASP A 267 -4.56 14.19 -17.75
C ASP A 267 -3.22 14.13 -18.53
N CYS A 268 -2.07 14.09 -17.85
CA CYS A 268 -0.77 13.79 -18.46
C CYS A 268 -0.58 12.27 -18.64
N THR A 269 -1.48 11.63 -19.39
CA THR A 269 -1.62 10.16 -19.42
C THR A 269 -0.47 9.40 -20.09
N SER A 270 0.43 10.08 -20.79
CA SER A 270 1.56 9.45 -21.50
C SER A 270 2.89 9.55 -20.77
N LEU A 271 2.96 10.28 -19.64
CA LEU A 271 4.17 10.32 -18.83
C LEU A 271 4.47 8.93 -18.27
N GLU A 272 5.73 8.50 -18.38
CA GLU A 272 6.17 7.18 -17.91
C GLU A 272 6.69 7.25 -16.46
N GLU A 273 7.36 8.35 -16.13
CA GLU A 273 7.87 8.68 -14.80
C GLU A 273 7.84 10.20 -14.57
N LEU A 274 7.85 10.59 -13.29
CA LEU A 274 7.90 12.00 -12.90
C LEU A 274 8.62 12.12 -11.55
N ASP A 275 9.81 12.73 -11.56
CA ASP A 275 10.57 13.04 -10.35
C ASP A 275 10.13 14.40 -9.80
N LEU A 276 9.60 14.40 -8.57
CA LEU A 276 9.16 15.58 -7.83
C LEU A 276 9.98 15.80 -6.55
N SER A 277 11.13 15.14 -6.39
CA SER A 277 11.92 15.16 -5.16
C SER A 277 12.44 16.56 -4.78
N ASN A 278 12.56 17.48 -5.75
CA ASN A 278 12.93 18.88 -5.54
C ASN A 278 11.76 19.79 -5.14
N PHE A 279 10.51 19.31 -5.22
CA PHE A 279 9.36 20.14 -4.89
C PHE A 279 9.29 20.41 -3.39
N ASN A 280 9.22 21.69 -3.05
CA ASN A 280 8.79 22.18 -1.75
C ASN A 280 7.32 22.60 -1.83
N THR A 281 6.45 21.91 -1.09
CA THR A 281 5.00 22.16 -1.09
C THR A 281 4.49 22.79 0.21
N SER A 282 5.36 23.19 1.14
CA SER A 282 4.96 23.67 2.48
C SER A 282 4.05 24.91 2.45
N SER A 283 4.16 25.71 1.38
CA SER A 283 3.37 26.93 1.14
C SER A 283 2.08 26.68 0.32
N VAL A 284 1.89 25.46 -0.22
CA VAL A 284 0.79 25.14 -1.12
C VAL A 284 -0.51 24.94 -0.33
N THR A 285 -1.55 25.65 -0.73
CA THR A 285 -2.87 25.59 -0.08
C THR A 285 -3.93 24.85 -0.91
N ASN A 286 -3.67 24.65 -2.20
CA ASN A 286 -4.59 24.06 -3.16
C ASN A 286 -3.88 23.05 -4.08
N MET A 287 -4.28 21.78 -3.96
CA MET A 287 -3.81 20.66 -4.78
C MET A 287 -4.96 19.98 -5.56
N GLN A 288 -6.05 20.71 -5.81
CA GLN A 288 -7.21 20.19 -6.51
C GLN A 288 -6.80 19.58 -7.86
N GLY A 289 -7.14 18.31 -8.09
CA GLY A 289 -6.94 17.63 -9.37
C GLY A 289 -5.48 17.47 -9.81
N MET A 290 -4.48 17.76 -8.96
CA MET A 290 -3.07 17.83 -9.35
C MET A 290 -2.58 16.61 -10.13
N PHE A 291 -3.05 15.42 -9.73
CA PHE A 291 -2.72 14.12 -10.30
C PHE A 291 -3.97 13.39 -10.83
N SER A 292 -4.97 14.13 -11.32
CA SER A 292 -6.15 13.52 -11.94
C SER A 292 -5.74 12.78 -13.22
N SER A 293 -6.27 11.58 -13.42
CA SER A 293 -6.06 10.72 -14.60
C SER A 293 -4.59 10.38 -14.90
N ILE A 294 -3.71 10.32 -13.89
CA ILE A 294 -2.35 9.82 -14.09
C ILE A 294 -2.34 8.30 -14.30
N ALA A 295 -1.37 7.79 -15.06
CA ALA A 295 -1.19 6.37 -15.34
C ALA A 295 0.20 5.84 -14.94
N TYR A 296 0.94 6.62 -14.14
CA TYR A 296 2.29 6.34 -13.66
C TYR A 296 2.34 6.46 -12.13
N ASN A 297 3.29 5.78 -11.50
CA ASN A 297 3.52 5.94 -10.06
C ASN A 297 4.28 7.23 -9.80
N VAL A 298 3.93 7.94 -8.73
CA VAL A 298 4.61 9.17 -8.29
C VAL A 298 5.02 9.02 -6.83
N ASP A 299 6.27 9.36 -6.53
CA ASP A 299 6.76 9.44 -5.14
C ASP A 299 6.30 10.76 -4.53
N LEU A 300 5.55 10.68 -3.44
CA LEU A 300 4.97 11.81 -2.71
C LEU A 300 5.51 11.92 -1.28
N SER A 301 6.59 11.20 -0.97
CA SER A 301 7.16 11.15 0.38
C SER A 301 7.71 12.51 0.87
N ASN A 302 8.09 13.40 -0.05
CA ASN A 302 8.57 14.76 0.25
C ASN A 302 7.47 15.82 0.32
N PHE A 303 6.21 15.49 0.02
CA PHE A 303 5.13 16.47 0.02
C PHE A 303 4.73 16.84 1.45
N ASP A 304 4.93 18.11 1.81
CA ASP A 304 4.31 18.73 2.97
C ASP A 304 2.91 19.23 2.58
N THR A 305 1.87 18.59 3.14
CA THR A 305 0.47 18.94 2.88
C THR A 305 -0.20 19.67 4.05
N SER A 306 0.56 20.04 5.10
CA SER A 306 0.01 20.63 6.35
C SER A 306 -0.74 21.95 6.13
N SER A 307 -0.36 22.71 5.10
CA SER A 307 -1.02 23.96 4.68
C SER A 307 -2.18 23.76 3.69
N VAL A 308 -2.38 22.55 3.17
CA VAL A 308 -3.36 22.28 2.11
C VAL A 308 -4.79 22.32 2.68
N THR A 309 -5.66 23.07 2.01
CA THR A 309 -7.06 23.25 2.42
C THR A 309 -8.06 22.51 1.51
N THR A 310 -7.64 22.13 0.30
CA THR A 310 -8.47 21.42 -0.69
C THR A 310 -7.65 20.42 -1.52
N MET A 311 -8.18 19.20 -1.64
CA MET A 311 -7.65 18.08 -2.42
C MET A 311 -8.74 17.47 -3.32
N VAL A 312 -9.71 18.30 -3.74
CA VAL A 312 -10.82 17.86 -4.61
C VAL A 312 -10.26 17.14 -5.83
N GLY A 313 -10.68 15.90 -6.06
CA GLY A 313 -10.27 15.11 -7.21
C GLY A 313 -8.77 14.94 -7.41
N MET A 314 -7.92 15.12 -6.38
CA MET A 314 -6.46 15.11 -6.52
C MET A 314 -5.94 13.89 -7.30
N PHE A 315 -6.53 12.72 -7.09
CA PHE A 315 -6.23 11.46 -7.78
C PHE A 315 -7.47 10.89 -8.50
N GLN A 316 -8.41 11.74 -8.92
CA GLN A 316 -9.60 11.27 -9.62
C GLN A 316 -9.19 10.56 -10.92
N LYS A 317 -9.75 9.38 -11.22
CA LYS A 317 -9.42 8.56 -12.39
C LYS A 317 -7.95 8.12 -12.47
N ALA A 318 -7.19 8.13 -11.38
CA ALA A 318 -5.83 7.61 -11.42
C ALA A 318 -5.84 6.13 -11.81
N GLU A 319 -5.02 5.77 -12.80
CA GLU A 319 -4.85 4.42 -13.34
C GLU A 319 -3.62 3.73 -12.74
N VAL A 320 -3.40 3.92 -11.44
CA VAL A 320 -2.34 3.27 -10.65
C VAL A 320 -2.90 2.10 -9.82
N LYS A 321 -2.08 1.09 -9.53
CA LYS A 321 -2.49 -0.06 -8.70
C LYS A 321 -2.36 0.20 -7.20
N GLU A 322 -1.32 0.94 -6.85
CA GLU A 322 -0.96 1.32 -5.48
C GLU A 322 -0.66 2.81 -5.47
N LEU A 323 -0.97 3.45 -4.36
CA LEU A 323 -0.72 4.87 -4.15
C LEU A 323 -0.36 5.08 -2.68
N ASP A 324 0.86 5.56 -2.44
CA ASP A 324 1.33 5.89 -1.10
C ASP A 324 1.00 7.35 -0.77
N VAL A 325 0.14 7.55 0.22
CA VAL A 325 -0.25 8.86 0.77
C VAL A 325 0.02 8.94 2.28
N SER A 326 0.93 8.09 2.78
CA SER A 326 1.24 8.00 4.21
C SER A 326 1.91 9.26 4.78
N SER A 327 2.55 10.07 3.93
CA SER A 327 3.17 11.36 4.29
C SER A 327 2.16 12.49 4.49
N PHE A 328 0.92 12.33 4.01
CA PHE A 328 -0.03 13.45 3.97
C PHE A 328 -0.53 13.80 5.38
N ASP A 329 -0.36 15.07 5.75
CA ASP A 329 -1.10 15.72 6.81
C ASP A 329 -2.37 16.35 6.22
N THR A 330 -3.53 15.82 6.60
CA THR A 330 -4.82 16.29 6.11
C THR A 330 -5.62 17.08 7.14
N SER A 331 -5.04 17.40 8.29
CA SER A 331 -5.73 18.06 9.41
C SER A 331 -6.32 19.43 9.06
N SER A 332 -5.75 20.12 8.05
CA SER A 332 -6.22 21.41 7.53
C SER A 332 -7.20 21.29 6.34
N VAL A 333 -7.38 20.08 5.79
CA VAL A 333 -8.11 19.88 4.54
C VAL A 333 -9.61 19.92 4.77
N THR A 334 -10.29 20.86 4.12
CA THR A 334 -11.74 21.04 4.26
C THR A 334 -12.55 20.35 3.16
N ASN A 335 -11.93 19.99 2.04
CA ASN A 335 -12.62 19.39 0.89
C ASN A 335 -11.76 18.33 0.19
N MET A 336 -12.22 17.07 0.20
CA MET A 336 -11.61 15.94 -0.52
C MET A 336 -12.64 15.27 -1.45
N ASN A 337 -13.61 16.05 -1.95
CA ASN A 337 -14.64 15.54 -2.84
C ASN A 337 -13.99 14.81 -4.04
N SER A 338 -14.45 13.60 -4.34
CA SER A 338 -13.96 12.79 -5.45
C SER A 338 -12.45 12.50 -5.46
N MET A 339 -11.73 12.66 -4.34
CA MET A 339 -10.26 12.61 -4.31
C MET A 339 -9.67 11.37 -5.00
N PHE A 340 -10.30 10.21 -4.86
CA PHE A 340 -9.91 8.96 -5.51
C PHE A 340 -11.02 8.40 -6.42
N GLY A 341 -12.03 9.20 -6.75
CA GLY A 341 -13.18 8.76 -7.52
C GLY A 341 -12.79 8.30 -8.92
N TYR A 342 -13.44 7.27 -9.43
CA TYR A 342 -13.22 6.64 -10.73
C TYR A 342 -11.82 6.04 -10.93
N SER A 343 -11.04 5.84 -9.86
CA SER A 343 -9.72 5.17 -9.92
C SER A 343 -9.91 3.67 -10.09
N THR A 344 -10.14 3.23 -11.32
CA THR A 344 -10.64 1.87 -11.58
C THR A 344 -9.60 0.78 -11.38
N THR A 345 -8.31 1.09 -11.30
CA THR A 345 -7.21 0.13 -11.14
C THR A 345 -6.71 -0.02 -9.71
N LEU A 346 -7.05 0.92 -8.83
CA LEU A 346 -6.58 0.96 -7.45
C LEU A 346 -7.20 -0.20 -6.65
N GLU A 347 -6.36 -1.06 -6.06
CA GLU A 347 -6.83 -2.25 -5.33
C GLU A 347 -6.83 -2.08 -3.82
N LYS A 348 -5.87 -1.29 -3.29
CA LYS A 348 -5.71 -1.02 -1.87
C LYS A 348 -5.43 0.45 -1.66
N LEU A 349 -6.04 1.03 -0.63
CA LEU A 349 -5.75 2.40 -0.22
C LEU A 349 -5.71 2.50 1.30
N ASP A 350 -4.56 2.90 1.83
CA ASP A 350 -4.38 3.14 3.25
C ASP A 350 -4.48 4.64 3.54
N LEU A 351 -5.56 5.05 4.20
CA LEU A 351 -5.79 6.42 4.65
C LEU A 351 -5.87 6.49 6.19
N SER A 352 -5.24 5.54 6.89
CA SER A 352 -5.26 5.50 8.36
C SER A 352 -4.66 6.76 9.01
N ASN A 353 -3.77 7.45 8.31
CA ASN A 353 -3.16 8.70 8.74
C ASN A 353 -4.10 9.92 8.56
N PHE A 354 -5.06 9.89 7.63
CA PHE A 354 -5.89 11.04 7.25
C PHE A 354 -6.78 11.51 8.41
N ASP A 355 -6.48 12.69 8.95
CA ASP A 355 -7.37 13.40 9.85
C ASP A 355 -8.45 14.14 9.05
N THR A 356 -9.72 13.73 9.22
CA THR A 356 -10.87 14.35 8.54
C THR A 356 -11.67 15.28 9.45
N SER A 357 -11.16 15.65 10.62
CA SER A 357 -11.89 16.46 11.61
C SER A 357 -12.26 17.86 11.09
N ALA A 358 -11.43 18.46 10.22
CA ALA A 358 -11.72 19.72 9.53
C ALA A 358 -12.53 19.57 8.24
N ALA A 359 -12.72 18.33 7.75
CA ALA A 359 -13.34 18.08 6.46
C ALA A 359 -14.84 18.45 6.48
N LYS A 360 -15.27 19.17 5.45
CA LYS A 360 -16.67 19.55 5.22
C LYS A 360 -17.30 18.71 4.10
N ASN A 361 -16.49 18.22 3.18
CA ASN A 361 -16.96 17.45 2.02
C ASN A 361 -15.99 16.30 1.69
N LEU A 362 -16.46 15.07 1.88
CA LEU A 362 -15.85 13.79 1.54
C LEU A 362 -16.71 13.03 0.50
N GLY A 363 -17.63 13.73 -0.17
CA GLY A 363 -18.56 13.13 -1.13
C GLY A 363 -17.84 12.54 -2.32
N TYR A 364 -18.36 11.45 -2.87
CA TYR A 364 -17.84 10.75 -4.05
C TYR A 364 -16.38 10.29 -3.95
N MET A 365 -15.78 10.32 -2.76
CA MET A 365 -14.33 10.15 -2.56
C MET A 365 -13.77 8.89 -3.22
N PHE A 366 -14.54 7.80 -3.24
CA PHE A 366 -14.16 6.53 -3.86
C PHE A 366 -15.14 6.08 -4.95
N THR A 367 -16.01 6.97 -5.43
CA THR A 367 -17.11 6.59 -6.34
C THR A 367 -16.58 5.86 -7.57
N ASN A 368 -17.21 4.76 -7.99
CA ASN A 368 -16.80 3.96 -9.15
C ASN A 368 -15.32 3.48 -9.14
N SER A 369 -14.69 3.37 -7.97
CA SER A 369 -13.38 2.70 -7.82
C SER A 369 -13.59 1.19 -7.79
N VAL A 370 -13.95 0.63 -8.94
CA VAL A 370 -14.57 -0.70 -9.05
C VAL A 370 -13.69 -1.85 -8.58
N ASN A 371 -12.35 -1.71 -8.60
CA ASN A 371 -11.40 -2.73 -8.17
C ASN A 371 -10.84 -2.50 -6.75
N LEU A 372 -11.31 -1.48 -6.02
CA LEU A 372 -10.86 -1.21 -4.66
C LEU A 372 -11.35 -2.33 -3.72
N LYS A 373 -10.40 -3.14 -3.22
CA LYS A 373 -10.64 -4.31 -2.35
C LYS A 373 -10.44 -4.02 -0.87
N SER A 374 -9.43 -3.21 -0.54
CA SER A 374 -9.05 -2.93 0.85
C SER A 374 -8.96 -1.43 1.12
N LEU A 375 -9.60 -0.98 2.19
CA LEU A 375 -9.64 0.43 2.56
C LEU A 375 -9.45 0.61 4.07
N TYR A 376 -8.61 1.59 4.44
CA TYR A 376 -8.27 1.92 5.84
C TYR A 376 -8.65 3.37 6.10
N LEU A 377 -9.58 3.61 7.03
CA LEU A 377 -10.22 4.91 7.32
C LEU A 377 -10.20 5.21 8.82
N ASP A 378 -9.11 4.85 9.51
CA ASP A 378 -9.01 4.79 10.97
C ASP A 378 -9.44 6.08 11.69
N LYS A 379 -9.12 7.25 11.12
CA LYS A 379 -9.41 8.57 11.72
C LYS A 379 -10.58 9.30 11.06
N PHE A 380 -11.32 8.65 10.16
CA PHE A 380 -12.46 9.26 9.49
C PHE A 380 -13.58 9.51 10.50
N SER A 381 -13.91 10.79 10.68
CA SER A 381 -14.85 11.26 11.69
C SER A 381 -15.55 12.56 11.23
N GLY A 382 -16.55 12.98 12.00
CA GLY A 382 -17.13 14.33 11.88
C GLY A 382 -18.48 14.41 11.16
N SER A 383 -18.87 15.65 10.84
CA SER A 383 -20.13 16.05 10.21
C SER A 383 -20.00 16.32 8.71
N ALA A 384 -18.88 15.91 8.10
CA ALA A 384 -18.63 16.08 6.68
C ALA A 384 -19.77 15.49 5.85
N SER A 385 -20.02 16.08 4.68
CA SER A 385 -20.88 15.44 3.69
C SER A 385 -20.15 14.24 3.09
N PHE A 386 -20.72 13.05 3.26
CA PHE A 386 -20.21 11.79 2.69
C PHE A 386 -21.01 11.36 1.45
N THR A 387 -21.76 12.27 0.80
CA THR A 387 -22.64 11.96 -0.34
C THR A 387 -22.00 10.97 -1.31
N ASP A 388 -22.62 9.79 -1.48
CA ASP A 388 -22.23 8.75 -2.43
C ASP A 388 -20.75 8.31 -2.35
N MET A 389 -20.12 8.41 -1.17
CA MET A 389 -18.69 8.10 -0.98
C MET A 389 -18.28 6.74 -1.54
N PHE A 390 -19.10 5.70 -1.26
CA PHE A 390 -18.86 4.32 -1.70
C PHE A 390 -19.64 3.93 -2.97
N SER A 391 -20.36 4.86 -3.60
CA SER A 391 -21.24 4.56 -4.73
C SER A 391 -20.48 3.96 -5.91
N GLY A 392 -20.90 2.79 -6.37
CA GLY A 392 -20.28 2.10 -7.52
C GLY A 392 -19.07 1.22 -7.16
N ILE A 393 -18.64 1.16 -5.89
CA ILE A 393 -17.63 0.20 -5.45
C ILE A 393 -18.26 -1.20 -5.34
N LYS A 394 -17.68 -2.18 -6.03
CA LYS A 394 -18.21 -3.55 -6.07
C LYS A 394 -17.30 -4.58 -5.42
N SER A 395 -15.99 -4.33 -5.45
CA SER A 395 -14.95 -5.28 -5.04
C SER A 395 -14.45 -5.11 -3.61
N LEU A 396 -15.02 -4.19 -2.81
CA LEU A 396 -14.57 -3.98 -1.43
C LEU A 396 -14.79 -5.26 -0.61
N GLU A 397 -13.71 -5.79 -0.06
CA GLU A 397 -13.64 -7.03 0.72
C GLU A 397 -13.16 -6.77 2.15
N TYR A 398 -12.38 -5.71 2.37
CA TYR A 398 -11.83 -5.32 3.67
C TYR A 398 -12.03 -3.83 3.91
N LEU A 399 -12.55 -3.50 5.09
CA LEU A 399 -12.74 -2.13 5.55
C LEU A 399 -12.26 -2.01 7.00
N ARG A 400 -11.23 -1.20 7.24
CA ARG A 400 -10.81 -0.81 8.58
C ARG A 400 -11.30 0.60 8.87
N ILE A 401 -12.01 0.78 9.97
CA ILE A 401 -12.64 2.06 10.35
C ILE A 401 -12.47 2.32 11.85
N GLY A 402 -12.40 3.59 12.22
CA GLY A 402 -12.41 4.03 13.62
C GLY A 402 -13.80 4.02 14.26
N PRO A 403 -13.89 4.04 15.61
CA PRO A 403 -15.18 4.03 16.33
C PRO A 403 -16.06 5.26 16.06
N GLN A 404 -15.47 6.38 15.60
CA GLN A 404 -16.18 7.60 15.22
C GLN A 404 -16.79 7.56 13.81
N PHE A 405 -16.48 6.52 13.02
CA PHE A 405 -16.98 6.38 11.66
C PHE A 405 -18.48 6.06 11.64
N ASN A 406 -19.26 6.92 10.98
CA ASN A 406 -20.73 6.90 11.04
C ASN A 406 -21.44 6.76 9.68
N TYR A 407 -20.71 6.68 8.57
CA TYR A 407 -21.28 6.65 7.22
C TYR A 407 -21.13 5.28 6.53
N TYR A 408 -22.25 4.59 6.30
CA TYR A 408 -22.23 3.22 5.75
C TYR A 408 -23.04 3.08 4.45
N ASN A 409 -23.58 4.18 3.92
CA ASN A 409 -24.40 4.12 2.71
C ASN A 409 -23.53 3.77 1.50
N GLY A 410 -24.03 2.92 0.61
CA GLY A 410 -23.26 2.33 -0.49
C GLY A 410 -22.57 1.02 -0.11
N LEU A 411 -22.61 0.61 1.16
CA LEU A 411 -22.16 -0.71 1.63
C LEU A 411 -23.34 -1.71 1.76
N GLU A 412 -24.53 -1.38 1.27
CA GLU A 412 -25.70 -2.26 1.38
C GLU A 412 -25.52 -3.56 0.57
N ASN A 413 -26.19 -4.63 0.99
CA ASN A 413 -26.09 -5.98 0.42
C ASN A 413 -24.74 -6.69 0.64
N THR A 414 -23.92 -6.17 1.55
CA THR A 414 -22.67 -6.80 1.95
C THR A 414 -22.79 -7.23 3.42
N LYS A 415 -22.69 -8.54 3.67
CA LYS A 415 -22.58 -9.08 5.03
C LYS A 415 -21.17 -8.78 5.51
N TRP A 416 -21.02 -8.27 6.73
CA TRP A 416 -19.72 -7.96 7.32
C TRP A 416 -19.54 -8.75 8.61
N TYR A 417 -18.29 -9.03 8.94
CA TYR A 417 -17.90 -9.54 10.25
C TYR A 417 -16.62 -8.86 10.75
N ASP A 418 -16.47 -8.79 12.06
CA ASP A 418 -15.22 -8.41 12.71
C ASP A 418 -14.21 -9.57 12.60
N GLU A 419 -13.09 -9.33 11.93
CA GLU A 419 -12.03 -10.33 11.75
C GLU A 419 -11.36 -10.74 13.06
N LYS A 420 -11.26 -9.82 14.03
CA LYS A 420 -10.56 -10.05 15.29
C LYS A 420 -11.40 -10.85 16.27
N ASN A 421 -12.68 -10.49 16.40
CA ASN A 421 -13.58 -11.08 17.39
C ASN A 421 -14.61 -12.05 16.81
N TRP A 422 -14.59 -12.27 15.49
CA TRP A 422 -15.53 -13.14 14.77
C TRP A 422 -17.00 -12.83 15.07
N VAL A 423 -17.37 -11.55 15.01
CA VAL A 423 -18.75 -11.11 15.23
C VAL A 423 -19.41 -10.81 13.88
N GLN A 424 -20.45 -11.56 13.54
CA GLN A 424 -21.19 -11.40 12.28
C GLN A 424 -22.32 -10.36 12.43
N PHE A 425 -22.52 -9.52 11.41
CA PHE A 425 -23.61 -8.55 11.36
C PHE A 425 -24.61 -8.90 10.27
N SER A 426 -25.90 -8.89 10.61
CA SER A 426 -27.01 -9.08 9.65
C SER A 426 -27.53 -7.77 9.06
N SER A 427 -27.04 -6.63 9.54
CA SER A 427 -27.36 -5.31 9.00
C SER A 427 -26.23 -4.29 9.25
N LEU A 428 -26.15 -3.25 8.43
CA LEU A 428 -25.24 -2.12 8.66
C LEU A 428 -25.50 -1.38 9.97
N SER A 429 -26.74 -1.43 10.48
CA SER A 429 -27.06 -0.85 11.79
C SER A 429 -26.36 -1.59 12.93
N GLN A 430 -26.29 -2.91 12.87
CA GLN A 430 -25.58 -3.71 13.88
C GLN A 430 -24.07 -3.47 13.82
N LEU A 431 -23.49 -3.48 12.60
CA LEU A 431 -22.09 -3.14 12.38
C LEU A 431 -21.76 -1.77 12.98
N ARG A 432 -22.60 -0.75 12.69
CA ARG A 432 -22.41 0.60 13.22
C ARG A 432 -22.42 0.63 14.75
N THR A 433 -23.43 0.03 15.39
CA THR A 433 -23.53 0.01 16.85
C THR A 433 -22.35 -0.72 17.48
N TYR A 434 -21.91 -1.83 16.90
CA TYR A 434 -20.75 -2.59 17.36
C TYR A 434 -19.44 -1.79 17.22
N ASN A 435 -19.23 -1.13 16.06
CA ASN A 435 -18.05 -0.31 15.81
C ASN A 435 -17.93 0.87 16.79
N GLN A 436 -19.05 1.51 17.12
CA GLN A 436 -19.08 2.62 18.10
C GLN A 436 -18.68 2.22 19.53
N GLN A 437 -18.71 0.92 19.85
CA GLN A 437 -18.30 0.39 21.16
C GLN A 437 -16.81 0.01 21.20
N GLN A 438 -16.12 0.01 20.05
CA GLN A 438 -14.70 -0.35 20.00
C GLN A 438 -13.85 0.81 20.55
N SER A 439 -12.75 0.46 21.22
CA SER A 439 -11.79 1.45 21.71
C SER A 439 -10.78 1.89 20.65
N GLU A 440 -10.58 1.06 19.61
CA GLU A 440 -9.55 1.22 18.58
C GLU A 440 -10.15 0.96 17.19
N PRO A 441 -9.51 1.44 16.10
CA PRO A 441 -9.94 1.09 14.75
C PRO A 441 -9.98 -0.41 14.53
N THR A 442 -11.08 -0.87 13.95
CA THR A 442 -11.42 -2.29 13.80
C THR A 442 -11.53 -2.67 12.34
N GLY A 443 -11.01 -3.84 11.99
CA GLY A 443 -11.04 -4.40 10.64
C GLY A 443 -12.26 -5.27 10.42
N TYR A 444 -13.02 -4.96 9.38
CA TYR A 444 -14.20 -5.71 8.98
C TYR A 444 -13.97 -6.36 7.63
N ARG A 445 -14.32 -7.63 7.52
CA ARG A 445 -14.29 -8.39 6.28
C ARG A 445 -15.69 -8.62 5.74
N LYS A 446 -15.79 -8.57 4.42
CA LYS A 446 -17.03 -8.90 3.70
C LYS A 446 -17.18 -10.41 3.60
N GLY A 447 -18.37 -10.90 3.91
CA GLY A 447 -18.74 -12.30 3.82
C GLY A 447 -19.44 -12.81 5.07
N GLU A 448 -19.61 -14.12 5.12
CA GLU A 448 -19.97 -14.86 6.32
C GLU A 448 -18.79 -15.73 6.71
N PHE A 449 -18.54 -15.82 8.01
CA PHE A 449 -17.68 -16.87 8.53
C PHE A 449 -18.53 -18.06 8.96
N LEU A 450 -17.91 -19.23 8.93
CA LEU A 450 -18.44 -20.48 9.42
C LEU A 450 -17.84 -20.76 10.78
N SER A 451 -18.60 -21.41 11.65
CA SER A 451 -18.15 -21.82 12.98
C SER A 451 -18.23 -23.34 13.15
N LEU A 452 -17.16 -23.96 13.64
CA LEU A 452 -17.13 -25.37 14.03
C LEU A 452 -17.03 -25.45 15.55
N THR A 453 -18.08 -25.97 16.19
CA THR A 453 -18.06 -26.30 17.62
C THR A 453 -17.65 -27.75 17.79
N MET A 454 -16.61 -28.01 18.56
CA MET A 454 -16.06 -29.33 18.85
C MET A 454 -16.43 -29.69 20.29
N ASP A 455 -17.36 -30.61 20.46
CA ASP A 455 -17.86 -31.06 21.76
C ASP A 455 -17.14 -32.34 22.20
N ALA A 456 -16.36 -32.25 23.27
CA ALA A 456 -15.54 -33.34 23.76
C ALA A 456 -16.35 -34.48 24.41
N MET A 457 -17.69 -34.36 24.56
CA MET A 457 -18.57 -35.44 25.04
C MET A 457 -18.07 -36.11 26.34
N GLY A 458 -17.78 -35.27 27.34
CA GLY A 458 -17.25 -35.69 28.64
C GLY A 458 -15.76 -36.05 28.65
N GLY A 459 -15.01 -35.67 27.62
CA GLY A 459 -13.57 -35.43 27.71
C GLY A 459 -13.27 -33.94 27.87
N GLU A 460 -11.99 -33.59 27.91
CA GLU A 460 -11.51 -32.22 28.11
C GLU A 460 -10.39 -31.88 27.11
N PHE A 461 -10.35 -30.63 26.67
CA PHE A 461 -9.20 -30.08 25.93
C PHE A 461 -8.08 -29.64 26.91
N GLU A 462 -6.93 -29.22 26.38
CA GLU A 462 -5.76 -28.82 27.20
C GLU A 462 -6.05 -27.73 28.25
N ASP A 463 -7.03 -26.88 27.98
CA ASP A 463 -7.52 -25.78 28.83
C ASP A 463 -8.64 -26.20 29.80
N ALA A 464 -8.91 -27.50 29.92
CA ALA A 464 -10.00 -28.08 30.71
C ALA A 464 -11.41 -27.63 30.27
N GLU A 465 -11.56 -27.14 29.05
CA GLU A 465 -12.86 -26.89 28.45
C GLU A 465 -13.42 -28.18 27.83
N GLU A 466 -14.74 -28.35 27.89
CA GLU A 466 -15.43 -29.46 27.22
C GLU A 466 -15.80 -29.14 25.77
N GLN A 467 -15.69 -27.87 25.35
CA GLN A 467 -16.02 -27.43 24.00
C GLN A 467 -14.95 -26.48 23.47
N LYS A 468 -14.61 -26.61 22.19
CA LYS A 468 -13.79 -25.62 21.45
C LYS A 468 -14.53 -25.10 20.23
N VAL A 469 -14.35 -23.82 19.93
CA VAL A 469 -14.96 -23.19 18.74
C VAL A 469 -13.87 -22.67 17.83
N GLN A 470 -13.95 -23.03 16.56
CA GLN A 470 -13.14 -22.45 15.49
C GLN A 470 -14.04 -21.62 14.57
N SER A 471 -13.47 -20.55 14.02
CA SER A 471 -14.11 -19.73 12.99
C SER A 471 -13.21 -19.67 11.76
N LYS A 472 -13.79 -19.90 10.58
CA LYS A 472 -13.10 -19.92 9.28
C LYS A 472 -13.97 -19.28 8.20
N ILE A 473 -13.37 -18.77 7.13
CA ILE A 473 -14.15 -18.41 5.94
C ILE A 473 -14.44 -19.66 5.08
N SER A 474 -15.51 -19.61 4.29
CA SER A 474 -15.85 -20.73 3.41
C SER A 474 -14.70 -21.05 2.44
N GLY A 475 -14.34 -22.32 2.35
CA GLY A 475 -13.21 -22.79 1.53
C GLY A 475 -11.91 -23.04 2.31
N GLU A 476 -11.77 -22.55 3.53
CA GLU A 476 -10.65 -22.88 4.42
C GLU A 476 -10.82 -24.25 5.08
N TYR A 477 -9.75 -24.83 5.61
CA TYR A 477 -9.79 -26.10 6.33
C TYR A 477 -9.87 -25.87 7.84
N TRP A 478 -10.64 -26.74 8.51
CA TRP A 478 -10.70 -26.80 9.96
C TRP A 478 -9.43 -27.44 10.52
N ASP A 479 -8.99 -26.98 11.68
CA ASP A 479 -7.87 -27.59 12.38
C ASP A 479 -8.41 -28.73 13.27
N GLU A 480 -7.84 -29.93 13.20
CA GLU A 480 -8.26 -31.00 14.11
C GLU A 480 -7.62 -30.80 15.49
N ILE A 481 -8.46 -30.54 16.49
CA ILE A 481 -8.05 -30.46 17.89
C ILE A 481 -8.54 -31.73 18.60
N VAL A 482 -7.65 -32.46 19.24
CA VAL A 482 -7.96 -33.75 19.88
C VAL A 482 -8.09 -33.56 21.39
N PRO A 483 -9.26 -33.82 22.00
CA PRO A 483 -9.44 -33.78 23.46
C PRO A 483 -8.86 -35.06 24.09
N VAL A 484 -8.79 -35.09 25.42
CA VAL A 484 -8.41 -36.26 26.21
C VAL A 484 -9.53 -36.66 27.17
N LYS A 485 -9.62 -37.95 27.49
CA LYS A 485 -10.56 -38.47 28.48
C LYS A 485 -9.90 -39.62 29.23
N GLU A 486 -9.85 -39.53 30.56
CA GLU A 486 -9.23 -40.54 31.42
C GLU A 486 -9.89 -41.92 31.20
N ASP A 487 -9.09 -42.96 30.99
CA ASP A 487 -9.52 -44.33 30.69
C ASP A 487 -10.28 -44.53 29.36
N TYR A 488 -10.21 -43.59 28.41
CA TYR A 488 -10.75 -43.79 27.06
C TYR A 488 -9.72 -43.45 25.97
N TYR A 489 -9.87 -44.05 24.80
CA TYR A 489 -9.19 -43.66 23.57
C TYR A 489 -10.14 -42.87 22.65
N PHE A 490 -9.60 -41.85 21.98
CA PHE A 490 -10.33 -41.00 21.05
C PHE A 490 -10.44 -41.65 19.66
N ASP A 491 -11.64 -42.07 19.27
CA ASP A 491 -11.89 -42.75 17.98
C ASP A 491 -12.04 -41.77 16.80
N GLY A 492 -12.44 -40.54 17.10
CA GLY A 492 -12.58 -39.46 16.12
C GLY A 492 -13.78 -38.55 16.37
N TRP A 493 -13.95 -37.62 15.44
CA TRP A 493 -15.02 -36.64 15.42
C TRP A 493 -16.21 -37.07 14.56
N TYR A 494 -17.42 -36.83 15.02
CA TYR A 494 -18.67 -37.22 14.35
C TYR A 494 -19.67 -36.07 14.26
N LEU A 495 -20.47 -36.03 13.20
CA LEU A 495 -21.49 -35.00 12.96
C LEU A 495 -22.76 -35.17 13.82
N ASP A 496 -22.92 -36.34 14.43
CA ASP A 496 -24.09 -36.69 15.24
C ASP A 496 -23.67 -37.45 16.50
N GLN A 497 -24.44 -37.26 17.57
CA GLN A 497 -24.19 -37.89 18.88
C GLN A 497 -24.38 -39.42 18.87
N ASN A 498 -25.01 -39.99 17.83
CA ASN A 498 -25.09 -41.43 17.65
C ASN A 498 -23.86 -42.00 16.93
N PHE A 499 -22.89 -41.15 16.60
CA PHE A 499 -21.62 -41.48 15.96
C PHE A 499 -21.78 -42.25 14.64
N THR A 500 -22.79 -41.89 13.85
CA THR A 500 -23.07 -42.55 12.58
C THR A 500 -22.30 -41.95 11.40
N ASN A 501 -22.01 -40.65 11.44
CA ASN A 501 -21.32 -39.93 10.36
C ASN A 501 -20.00 -39.34 10.86
N LYS A 502 -18.88 -39.90 10.43
CA LYS A 502 -17.54 -39.40 10.78
C LYS A 502 -17.28 -38.07 10.06
N PHE A 503 -16.73 -37.10 10.77
CA PHE A 503 -16.33 -35.81 10.23
C PHE A 503 -14.94 -35.92 9.58
N ASP A 504 -14.76 -35.26 8.44
CA ASP A 504 -13.53 -35.32 7.64
C ASP A 504 -12.90 -33.92 7.54
N PHE A 505 -11.81 -33.71 8.29
CA PHE A 505 -11.06 -32.45 8.29
C PHE A 505 -10.31 -32.19 6.96
N SER A 506 -10.24 -33.16 6.05
CA SER A 506 -9.69 -32.96 4.70
C SER A 506 -10.68 -32.29 3.74
N LEU A 507 -11.91 -32.02 4.19
CA LEU A 507 -12.90 -31.23 3.44
C LEU A 507 -12.91 -29.77 3.94
N PRO A 508 -13.01 -28.79 3.02
CA PRO A 508 -13.07 -27.39 3.40
C PRO A 508 -14.39 -27.05 4.12
N ALA A 509 -14.34 -26.01 4.95
CA ALA A 509 -15.46 -25.43 5.65
C ALA A 509 -16.57 -25.02 4.68
N ALA A 510 -17.69 -25.74 4.77
CA ALA A 510 -18.87 -25.52 3.94
C ALA A 510 -20.07 -25.01 4.73
N VAL A 511 -20.21 -25.41 6.00
CA VAL A 511 -21.36 -25.07 6.85
C VAL A 511 -20.90 -24.91 8.30
N SER A 512 -21.55 -24.04 9.07
CA SER A 512 -21.37 -23.98 10.52
C SER A 512 -22.02 -25.20 11.17
N THR A 513 -21.29 -25.97 11.97
CA THR A 513 -21.79 -27.21 12.57
C THR A 513 -21.17 -27.48 13.93
N THR A 514 -21.75 -28.44 14.64
CA THR A 514 -21.16 -29.05 15.83
C THR A 514 -20.69 -30.47 15.49
N ILE A 515 -19.52 -30.87 16.01
CA ILE A 515 -19.01 -32.23 15.96
C ILE A 515 -18.78 -32.76 17.37
N TYR A 516 -18.91 -34.07 17.53
CA TYR A 516 -18.95 -34.77 18.82
C TYR A 516 -17.84 -35.81 18.88
N ALA A 517 -17.08 -35.82 19.96
CA ALA A 517 -16.01 -36.78 20.20
C ALA A 517 -16.59 -38.17 20.50
N LYS A 518 -16.10 -39.19 19.81
CA LYS A 518 -16.40 -40.60 20.13
C LYS A 518 -15.27 -41.19 20.96
N TRP A 519 -15.65 -41.81 22.06
CA TRP A 519 -14.75 -42.44 23.02
C TRP A 519 -14.94 -43.95 23.06
N VAL A 520 -13.83 -44.67 23.12
CA VAL A 520 -13.79 -46.13 23.34
C VAL A 520 -13.12 -46.40 24.67
N GLU A 521 -13.76 -47.16 25.56
CA GLU A 521 -13.19 -47.50 26.88
C GLU A 521 -11.87 -48.25 26.73
N ASN A 522 -10.85 -47.80 27.46
CA ASN A 522 -9.58 -48.51 27.57
C ASN A 522 -9.73 -49.65 28.58
N TYR A 523 -9.59 -50.89 28.12
CA TYR A 523 -9.49 -52.04 29.02
C TYR A 523 -8.02 -52.27 29.41
N THR A 524 -7.69 -51.99 30.67
CA THR A 524 -6.36 -52.32 31.21
C THR A 524 -6.33 -53.76 31.70
N VAL A 525 -5.50 -54.60 31.07
CA VAL A 525 -5.27 -56.00 31.50
C VAL A 525 -3.89 -56.10 32.16
N VAL A 526 -3.88 -56.37 33.46
CA VAL A 526 -2.64 -56.58 34.23
C VAL A 526 -2.41 -58.07 34.39
N ILE A 527 -1.39 -58.61 33.71
CA ILE A 527 -0.97 -60.01 33.88
C ILE A 527 0.28 -60.02 34.78
N PRO A 528 0.19 -60.53 36.02
CA PRO A 528 1.37 -60.68 36.87
C PRO A 528 2.31 -61.74 36.29
N ALA A 529 3.56 -61.35 36.01
CA ALA A 529 4.60 -62.24 35.49
C ALA A 529 5.74 -62.39 36.50
N SER A 530 6.24 -63.62 36.66
CA SER A 530 7.44 -63.91 37.45
C SER A 530 8.51 -64.49 36.53
N ILE A 531 9.70 -63.87 36.50
CA ILE A 531 10.80 -64.31 35.64
C ILE A 531 11.99 -64.66 36.52
N SER A 532 12.56 -65.83 36.29
CA SER A 532 13.82 -66.25 36.93
C SER A 532 14.91 -66.25 35.87
N LEU A 533 16.01 -65.52 36.13
CA LEU A 533 17.10 -65.33 35.19
C LEU A 533 18.36 -66.02 35.73
N ASN A 534 18.91 -66.96 34.97
CA ASN A 534 20.13 -67.70 35.26
C ASN A 534 21.16 -67.48 34.14
N GLU A 535 22.46 -67.44 34.49
CA GLU A 535 23.58 -67.01 33.62
C GLU A 535 23.86 -67.92 32.39
N ALA A 536 22.98 -68.85 32.04
CA ALA A 536 23.10 -69.68 30.85
C ALA A 536 21.73 -69.93 30.20
N SER A 537 21.46 -69.18 29.13
CA SER A 537 20.63 -69.52 27.96
C SER A 537 19.38 -70.39 28.18
N GLU A 538 18.35 -69.86 28.85
CA GLU A 538 16.93 -70.09 28.50
C GLU A 538 16.04 -69.16 29.35
N LEU A 539 15.44 -68.16 28.70
CA LEU A 539 14.43 -67.28 29.33
C LEU A 539 13.11 -68.03 29.36
N LYS A 540 12.75 -68.61 30.51
CA LYS A 540 11.43 -69.21 30.71
C LYS A 540 10.52 -68.24 31.47
N VAL A 541 9.48 -67.76 30.80
CA VAL A 541 8.44 -66.91 31.38
C VAL A 541 7.22 -67.80 31.64
N GLU A 542 6.84 -67.96 32.90
CA GLU A 542 5.58 -68.65 33.26
C GLU A 542 4.65 -67.63 33.92
N GLY A 543 3.59 -67.23 33.20
CA GLY A 543 2.49 -66.46 33.75
C GLY A 543 1.45 -67.41 34.35
N ILE A 544 1.15 -67.29 35.65
CA ILE A 544 0.07 -68.06 36.28
C ILE A 544 -1.02 -67.08 36.73
N ASN A 545 -2.16 -67.09 36.04
CA ASN A 545 -3.34 -66.35 36.48
C ASN A 545 -3.92 -66.99 37.75
N ARG A 546 -3.86 -66.28 38.88
CA ARG A 546 -4.46 -66.71 40.17
C ARG A 546 -5.52 -65.73 40.70
N GLY A 547 -6.10 -64.89 39.83
CA GLY A 547 -7.16 -63.94 40.20
C GLY A 547 -8.55 -64.50 39.90
N SER A 548 -9.46 -64.49 40.87
CA SER A 548 -10.82 -65.04 40.79
C SER A 548 -11.83 -64.17 40.00
N LYS A 549 -11.40 -63.44 38.97
CA LYS A 549 -12.28 -62.70 38.06
C LYS A 549 -11.78 -62.89 36.63
N THR A 550 -12.44 -63.77 35.91
CA THR A 550 -12.24 -64.04 34.49
C THR A 550 -12.51 -62.77 33.68
N LEU A 551 -11.50 -62.22 33.02
CA LEU A 551 -11.68 -61.22 31.97
C LEU A 551 -11.63 -61.96 30.63
N SER A 552 -12.79 -62.10 29.99
CA SER A 552 -12.89 -62.59 28.63
C SER A 552 -12.60 -61.43 27.67
N VAL A 553 -11.38 -61.36 27.13
CA VAL A 553 -11.07 -60.44 26.03
C VAL A 553 -11.45 -61.16 24.74
N GLY A 554 -12.56 -60.78 24.12
CA GLY A 554 -12.82 -61.16 22.73
C GLY A 554 -11.90 -60.33 21.85
N LEU A 555 -11.12 -60.96 20.97
CA LEU A 555 -10.31 -60.23 20.00
C LEU A 555 -10.80 -60.58 18.62
N ASN A 556 -11.27 -59.55 17.91
CA ASN A 556 -11.76 -59.70 16.57
C ASN A 556 -10.56 -59.95 15.64
N TYR A 557 -10.63 -61.03 14.87
CA TYR A 557 -9.57 -61.49 13.98
C TYR A 557 -9.23 -60.42 12.94
N GLY A 558 -8.15 -59.67 13.17
CA GLY A 558 -7.53 -58.93 12.06
C GLY A 558 -6.63 -57.74 12.37
N LYS A 559 -6.69 -57.08 13.55
CA LYS A 559 -6.03 -55.77 13.71
C LYS A 559 -5.50 -55.38 15.10
N THR A 560 -5.33 -56.30 16.05
CA THR A 560 -4.74 -55.93 17.35
C THR A 560 -3.21 -55.87 17.25
N THR A 561 -2.63 -54.67 17.35
CA THR A 561 -1.18 -54.47 17.45
C THR A 561 -0.80 -54.08 18.88
N ILE A 562 0.12 -54.83 19.52
CA ILE A 562 0.81 -54.40 20.74
C ILE A 562 1.93 -53.45 20.29
N SER A 563 2.09 -52.27 20.89
CA SER A 563 3.13 -51.33 20.42
C SER A 563 4.54 -51.89 20.67
N GLU A 564 5.44 -51.75 19.68
CA GLU A 564 6.85 -52.18 19.75
C GLU A 564 7.67 -51.44 20.83
N SER A 565 7.13 -50.35 21.37
CA SER A 565 7.72 -49.55 22.44
C SER A 565 7.51 -50.11 23.85
N ASN A 566 6.71 -51.17 24.01
CA ASN A 566 6.43 -51.74 25.33
C ASN A 566 7.66 -52.49 25.87
N LYS A 567 8.32 -51.91 26.88
CA LYS A 567 9.40 -52.55 27.64
C LYS A 567 8.83 -53.08 28.94
N LEU A 568 9.15 -54.33 29.29
CA LEU A 568 8.80 -54.89 30.59
C LEU A 568 9.80 -54.39 31.64
N THR A 569 9.33 -53.59 32.59
CA THR A 569 10.14 -53.20 33.75
C THR A 569 10.15 -54.31 34.77
N LEU A 570 11.34 -54.83 35.05
CA LEU A 570 11.58 -55.92 35.99
C LEU A 570 12.36 -55.39 37.19
N ALA A 571 11.82 -55.58 38.40
CA ALA A 571 12.50 -55.26 39.65
C ALA A 571 13.05 -56.52 40.30
N ASN A 572 14.28 -56.47 40.82
CA ASN A 572 14.86 -57.58 41.56
C ASN A 572 14.08 -57.76 42.88
N THR A 573 13.72 -59.00 43.18
CA THR A 573 12.89 -59.34 44.36
C THR A 573 13.64 -59.25 45.68
N ALA A 574 14.98 -59.31 45.65
CA ALA A 574 15.83 -59.12 46.83
C ALA A 574 16.25 -57.66 47.03
N ASP A 575 16.26 -56.85 45.96
CA ASP A 575 16.53 -55.41 45.99
C ASP A 575 15.72 -54.67 44.91
N THR A 576 14.60 -54.07 45.31
CA THR A 576 13.66 -53.41 44.38
C THR A 576 14.21 -52.13 43.74
N THR A 577 15.39 -51.65 44.18
CA THR A 577 16.11 -50.53 43.55
C THR A 577 16.87 -50.95 42.28
N VAL A 578 17.15 -52.25 42.14
CA VAL A 578 17.76 -52.82 40.94
C VAL A 578 16.65 -53.16 39.94
N GLN A 579 16.54 -52.34 38.89
CA GLN A 579 15.58 -52.52 37.81
C GLN A 579 16.29 -52.77 36.49
N CYS A 580 15.68 -53.59 35.63
CA CYS A 580 16.10 -53.74 34.24
C CYS A 580 14.89 -53.65 33.31
N LEU A 581 15.12 -53.19 32.08
CA LEU A 581 14.12 -53.09 31.03
C LEU A 581 14.34 -54.25 30.07
N ALA A 582 13.37 -55.17 30.01
CA ALA A 582 13.38 -56.24 29.03
C ALA A 582 12.59 -55.81 27.78
N PRO A 583 13.22 -55.73 26.59
CA PRO A 583 12.48 -55.55 25.35
C PRO A 583 11.53 -56.74 25.15
N LEU A 584 10.31 -56.46 24.71
CA LEU A 584 9.37 -57.49 24.30
C LEU A 584 9.48 -57.62 22.77
N SER A 585 9.69 -58.83 22.26
CA SER A 585 9.66 -59.09 20.82
C SER A 585 8.66 -60.19 20.49
N TRP A 586 8.05 -60.05 19.32
CA TRP A 586 7.21 -61.10 18.73
C TRP A 586 8.11 -61.96 17.85
N ASP A 587 8.13 -63.28 18.08
CA ASP A 587 9.05 -64.18 17.38
C ASP A 587 8.67 -64.47 15.92
N GLY A 588 7.47 -64.04 15.49
CA GLY A 588 6.99 -64.12 14.11
C GLY A 588 6.99 -65.53 13.49
N SER A 589 7.08 -66.61 14.29
CA SER A 589 7.22 -67.96 13.74
C SER A 589 5.90 -68.51 13.18
N GLU A 590 5.96 -69.30 12.10
CA GLU A 590 4.78 -69.86 11.41
C GLU A 590 3.91 -70.80 12.29
N THR A 591 4.40 -71.22 13.45
CA THR A 591 3.64 -71.96 14.48
C THR A 591 3.02 -71.06 15.56
N ASN A 592 3.30 -69.76 15.52
CA ASN A 592 2.77 -68.76 16.44
C ASN A 592 1.62 -68.03 15.72
N PRO A 593 0.40 -68.12 16.25
CA PRO A 593 -0.77 -67.79 15.46
C PRO A 593 -0.97 -66.28 15.42
N ASN A 594 -1.47 -65.78 14.29
CA ASN A 594 -2.29 -64.57 14.25
C ASN A 594 -3.56 -64.65 15.15
N ASN A 595 -3.66 -65.65 16.06
CA ASN A 595 -4.86 -66.15 16.75
C ASN A 595 -4.66 -66.55 18.23
N ALA A 596 -3.50 -66.32 18.86
CA ALA A 596 -3.27 -66.70 20.26
C ALA A 596 -3.58 -65.55 21.19
N ILE A 597 -4.84 -65.14 21.17
CA ILE A 597 -5.47 -64.57 22.35
C ILE A 597 -6.91 -65.09 22.35
N LEU A 598 -7.37 -65.54 23.51
CA LEU A 598 -8.72 -66.06 23.81
C LEU A 598 -9.77 -65.76 22.72
N THR A 599 -10.07 -66.76 21.89
CA THR A 599 -11.15 -66.64 20.90
C THR A 599 -12.45 -67.16 21.51
N LEU A 600 -13.43 -66.28 21.73
CA LEU A 600 -14.79 -66.67 22.12
C LEU A 600 -15.75 -66.29 20.99
N ALA A 601 -16.14 -67.27 20.17
CA ALA A 601 -17.35 -67.14 19.37
C ALA A 601 -18.58 -67.29 20.29
N PRO A 602 -19.66 -66.50 20.11
CA PRO A 602 -20.84 -66.58 20.96
C PRO A 602 -21.37 -68.01 21.05
N GLY A 603 -21.35 -68.59 22.26
CA GLY A 603 -21.85 -69.93 22.54
C GLY A 603 -20.83 -71.09 22.45
N SER A 604 -19.53 -70.81 22.28
CA SER A 604 -18.48 -71.85 22.30
C SER A 604 -17.88 -72.05 23.69
N GLU A 605 -17.47 -73.28 24.02
CA GLU A 605 -16.68 -73.57 25.22
C GLU A 605 -15.31 -72.89 25.16
N ILE A 606 -14.77 -72.51 26.33
CA ILE A 606 -13.46 -71.88 26.47
C ILE A 606 -12.41 -72.83 25.89
N THR A 607 -11.79 -72.43 24.78
CA THR A 607 -10.59 -73.08 24.27
C THR A 607 -9.39 -72.24 24.71
N GLU A 608 -8.61 -72.77 25.65
CA GLU A 608 -7.32 -72.19 26.01
C GLU A 608 -6.38 -72.28 24.80
N GLY A 609 -5.72 -71.17 24.47
CA GLY A 609 -4.66 -71.11 23.47
C GLY A 609 -3.42 -70.50 24.09
N ASP A 610 -2.26 -71.12 23.88
CA ASP A 610 -0.97 -70.63 24.36
C ASP A 610 -0.48 -69.50 23.44
N ALA A 611 -0.16 -68.34 24.02
CA ALA A 611 0.52 -67.24 23.34
C ALA A 611 1.97 -67.18 23.82
N VAL A 612 2.93 -67.30 22.90
CA VAL A 612 4.35 -67.23 23.25
C VAL A 612 4.86 -65.83 22.88
N MET A 613 5.10 -64.99 23.88
CA MET A 613 5.85 -63.74 23.75
C MET A 613 7.31 -64.00 24.10
N ALA A 614 8.22 -63.63 23.18
CA ALA A 614 9.65 -63.69 23.47
C ALA A 614 10.04 -62.44 24.26
N ILE A 615 10.74 -62.65 25.36
CA ILE A 615 11.37 -61.56 26.12
C ILE A 615 12.84 -61.59 25.74
N GLU A 616 13.35 -60.48 25.23
CA GLU A 616 14.78 -60.37 24.94
C GLU A 616 15.56 -60.14 26.24
N ALA A 617 16.79 -60.63 26.28
CA ALA A 617 17.64 -60.47 27.43
C ALA A 617 17.89 -58.97 27.70
N PRO A 618 17.57 -58.46 28.90
CA PRO A 618 17.88 -57.09 29.28
C PRO A 618 19.39 -56.82 29.22
N GLU A 619 19.77 -55.65 28.70
CA GLU A 619 21.16 -55.20 28.83
C GLU A 619 21.48 -54.90 30.31
N ASN A 620 22.60 -55.41 30.82
CA ASN A 620 23.13 -55.20 32.19
C ASN A 620 22.39 -55.91 33.34
N ILE A 621 22.01 -57.18 33.15
CA ILE A 621 21.30 -57.95 34.17
C ILE A 621 22.20 -58.49 35.29
N GLN A 622 21.69 -58.52 36.52
CA GLN A 622 22.34 -59.17 37.67
C GLN A 622 21.66 -60.50 37.99
N ALA A 623 22.41 -61.48 38.52
CA ALA A 623 21.84 -62.74 38.96
C ALA A 623 20.79 -62.51 40.08
N GLY A 624 19.58 -63.02 39.90
CA GLY A 624 18.51 -62.83 40.87
C GLY A 624 17.13 -63.18 40.32
N LYS A 625 16.13 -63.18 41.20
CA LYS A 625 14.72 -63.37 40.83
C LYS A 625 14.09 -62.01 40.63
N TYR A 626 13.33 -61.84 39.55
CA TYR A 626 12.73 -60.56 39.19
C TYR A 626 11.20 -60.70 39.09
N THR A 627 10.51 -59.62 39.41
CA THR A 627 9.06 -59.49 39.22
C THR A 627 8.76 -58.21 38.47
N GLY A 628 7.76 -58.25 37.60
CA GLY A 628 7.29 -57.08 36.86
C GLY A 628 5.83 -57.24 36.48
N ASN A 629 5.22 -56.12 36.07
CA ASN A 629 3.87 -56.12 35.54
C ASN A 629 3.97 -55.97 34.02
N LEU A 630 3.36 -56.91 33.29
CA LEU A 630 3.15 -56.74 31.87
C LEU A 630 1.86 -55.94 31.67
N VAL A 631 1.99 -54.78 31.02
CA VAL A 631 0.87 -53.89 30.70
C VAL A 631 0.79 -53.78 29.19
N PHE A 632 -0.40 -54.03 28.64
CA PHE A 632 -0.69 -53.80 27.23
C PHE A 632 -2.07 -53.16 27.10
N SER A 633 -2.21 -52.25 26.14
CA SER A 633 -3.49 -51.66 25.76
C SER A 633 -4.14 -52.53 24.69
N ILE A 634 -5.44 -52.79 24.83
CA ILE A 634 -6.21 -53.59 23.87
C ILE A 634 -7.15 -52.67 23.12
N ASN A 635 -6.97 -52.56 21.80
CA ASN A 635 -7.93 -51.90 20.92
C ASN A 635 -9.01 -52.92 20.53
N TYR A 636 -10.26 -52.62 20.83
CA TYR A 636 -11.43 -53.40 20.42
C TYR A 636 -12.28 -52.52 19.50
N GLU A 637 -12.52 -52.98 18.26
CA GLU A 637 -13.52 -52.36 17.35
C GLU A 637 -14.93 -52.83 17.69
#